data_AF-A0A2A4QS45-F1
#
_entry.id   AF-A0A2A4QS45-F1
#
_cell.length_a   1.000
_cell.length_b   1.000
_cell.length_c   1.000
_cell.angle_alpha   90.00
_cell.angle_beta   90.00
_cell.angle_gamma   90.00
#
_symmetry.space_group_name_H-M   'P 1'
#
loop_
_entity.id
_entity.type
_entity.pdbx_description
1 polymer ?
#
loop_
_entity_poly.entity_id
_entity_poly.type
_entity_poly.pdbx_seq_one_letter_code
_entity_poly.pdbx_strand_id
1 'polypeptide(L)'
;MIIRALILFCFLVLGSLPAKAQSLSDFGAWPVLHEGRIKPMESFARANFYHIAGATKAGDLTALEWVAESLFDPSQSLSRAVIKVDHVPLLNLPTRA
;
A
#
# COMPACT_ATOMS: atom_id res chain seq x y z
N MET A 1 30.28 5.14 -35.71
CA MET A 1 28.89 4.76 -35.37
C MET A 1 28.81 3.77 -34.21
N ILE A 2 29.61 2.71 -34.19
CA ILE A 2 29.59 1.65 -33.15
C ILE A 2 29.76 2.18 -31.71
N ILE A 3 30.69 3.12 -31.48
CA ILE A 3 30.94 3.67 -30.13
C ILE A 3 29.72 4.44 -29.58
N ARG A 4 28.97 5.15 -30.43
CA ARG A 4 27.76 5.89 -30.00
C ARG A 4 26.61 4.93 -29.66
N ALA A 5 26.46 3.85 -30.42
CA ALA A 5 25.48 2.80 -30.13
C ALA A 5 25.79 2.06 -28.82
N LEU A 6 27.08 1.83 -28.54
CA LEU A 6 27.53 1.19 -27.30
C LEU A 6 27.22 2.06 -26.07
N ILE A 7 27.44 3.38 -26.17
CA ILE A 7 27.13 4.32 -25.08
C ILE A 7 25.62 4.37 -24.81
N LEU A 8 24.80 4.42 -25.86
CA LEU A 8 23.34 4.42 -25.73
C LEU A 8 22.82 3.10 -25.12
N PHE A 9 23.39 1.97 -25.53
CA PHE A 9 23.05 0.66 -24.97
C PHE A 9 23.45 0.55 -23.50
N CYS A 10 24.62 1.08 -23.13
CA CYS A 10 25.06 1.11 -21.74
C CYS A 10 24.10 1.94 -20.87
N PHE A 11 23.64 3.11 -21.34
CA PHE A 11 22.66 3.93 -20.61
C PHE A 11 21.30 3.24 -20.41
N LEU A 12 20.84 2.45 -21.38
CA LEU A 12 19.60 1.66 -21.27
C LEU A 12 19.72 0.52 -20.24
N VAL A 13 20.91 -0.10 -20.13
CA VAL A 13 21.15 -1.18 -19.16
C VAL A 13 21.31 -0.64 -17.73
N LEU A 14 21.92 0.54 -17.55
CA LEU A 14 22.02 1.15 -16.21
C LEU A 14 20.69 1.73 -15.71
N GLY A 15 19.79 2.18 -16.59
CA GLY A 15 18.48 2.71 -16.20
C GLY A 15 17.43 1.67 -15.79
N SER A 16 17.71 0.38 -16.01
CA SER A 16 16.79 -0.74 -15.75
C SER A 16 17.07 -1.49 -14.45
N LEU A 17 17.90 -0.93 -13.56
CA LEU A 17 18.06 -1.49 -12.22
C LEU A 17 16.70 -1.47 -11.51
N PRO A 18 16.18 -2.62 -11.04
CA PRO A 18 14.94 -2.64 -10.29
C PRO A 18 15.14 -1.81 -9.03
N ALA A 19 14.27 -0.82 -8.84
CA ALA A 19 14.23 -0.05 -7.60
C ALA A 19 14.02 -1.04 -6.45
N LYS A 20 14.95 -1.07 -5.50
CA LYS A 20 14.85 -1.95 -4.33
C LYS A 20 13.62 -1.50 -3.55
N ALA A 21 12.63 -2.39 -3.43
CA ALA A 21 11.45 -2.13 -2.61
C ALA A 21 11.91 -1.71 -1.21
N GLN A 22 11.48 -0.52 -0.78
CA GLN A 22 11.85 -0.02 0.53
C GLN A 22 11.17 -0.87 1.59
N SER A 23 11.96 -1.44 2.50
CA SER A 23 11.42 -2.17 3.65
C SER A 23 10.57 -1.23 4.50
N LEU A 24 9.36 -1.66 4.85
CA LEU A 24 8.50 -0.96 5.80
C LEU A 24 8.77 -1.34 7.25
N SER A 25 9.84 -2.09 7.54
CA SER A 25 10.19 -2.51 8.91
C SER A 25 10.26 -1.33 9.90
N ASP A 26 10.89 -0.23 9.49
CA ASP A 26 11.07 0.93 10.36
C ASP A 26 9.74 1.67 10.57
N PHE A 27 8.94 1.78 9.50
CA PHE A 27 7.60 2.33 9.56
C PHE A 27 6.68 1.51 10.48
N GLY A 28 6.77 0.18 10.43
CA GLY A 28 6.03 -0.73 11.30
C GLY A 28 6.34 -0.56 12.79
N ALA A 29 7.57 -0.13 13.11
CA ALA A 29 8.01 0.14 14.48
C ALA A 29 7.58 1.52 15.02
N TRP A 30 7.02 2.41 14.18
CA TRP A 30 6.63 3.75 14.62
C TRP A 30 5.57 3.69 15.73
N PRO A 31 5.68 4.52 16.78
CA PRO A 31 4.69 4.55 17.84
C PRO A 31 3.41 5.27 17.37
N VAL A 32 2.26 4.65 17.59
CA VAL A 32 0.95 5.23 17.31
C VAL A 32 0.10 5.23 18.58
N LEU A 33 -0.51 6.38 18.89
CA LEU A 33 -1.51 6.49 19.94
C LEU A 33 -2.87 6.02 19.41
N HIS A 34 -3.42 4.98 20.01
CA HIS A 34 -4.73 4.44 19.64
C HIS A 34 -5.49 4.04 20.90
N GLU A 35 -6.68 4.60 21.09
CA GLU A 35 -7.54 4.35 22.26
C GLU A 35 -6.80 4.53 23.60
N GLY A 36 -5.96 5.56 23.70
CA GLY A 36 -5.18 5.86 24.91
C GLY A 36 -3.96 4.96 25.14
N ARG A 37 -3.67 4.01 24.25
CA ARG A 37 -2.47 3.17 24.31
C ARG A 37 -1.51 3.45 23.16
N ILE A 38 -0.22 3.59 23.47
CA ILE A 38 0.83 3.61 22.45
C ILE A 38 1.14 2.16 22.04
N LYS A 39 1.07 1.87 20.74
CA LYS A 39 1.44 0.58 20.15
C LYS A 39 2.20 0.76 18.84
N PRO A 40 2.96 -0.25 18.38
CA PRO A 40 3.61 -0.19 17.08
C PRO A 40 2.59 -0.02 15.94
N MET A 41 2.98 0.73 14.91
CA MET A 41 2.20 0.95 13.69
C MET A 41 1.75 -0.37 13.08
N GLU A 42 2.60 -1.40 13.08
CA GLU A 42 2.25 -2.72 12.55
C GLU A 42 1.04 -3.36 13.27
N SER A 43 0.98 -3.24 14.60
CA SER A 43 -0.15 -3.74 15.38
C SER A 43 -1.42 -2.92 15.13
N PHE A 44 -1.28 -1.60 15.01
CA PHE A 44 -2.38 -0.72 14.63
C PHE A 44 -2.91 -1.07 13.23
N ALA A 45 -2.04 -1.22 12.24
CA ALA A 45 -2.36 -1.52 10.86
C ALA A 45 -3.10 -2.86 10.75
N ARG A 46 -2.59 -3.93 11.35
CA ARG A 46 -3.22 -5.26 11.32
C ARG A 46 -4.64 -5.24 11.92
N ALA A 47 -4.82 -4.61 13.07
CA ALA A 47 -6.11 -4.56 13.75
C ALA A 47 -7.15 -3.77 12.93
N ASN A 48 -6.80 -2.59 12.44
CA ASN A 48 -7.71 -1.74 11.69
C ASN A 48 -7.99 -2.30 10.29
N PHE A 49 -6.97 -2.82 9.62
CA PHE A 49 -7.14 -3.46 8.33
C PHE A 49 -8.08 -4.66 8.42
N TYR A 50 -7.93 -5.51 9.44
CA TYR A 50 -8.85 -6.62 9.65
C TYR A 50 -10.29 -6.15 9.89
N HIS A 51 -10.48 -5.06 10.63
CA HIS A 51 -11.81 -4.50 10.86
C HIS A 51 -12.47 -3.98 9.57
N ILE A 52 -11.69 -3.34 8.69
CA ILE A 52 -12.19 -2.73 7.44
C ILE A 52 -12.34 -3.77 6.32
N ALA A 53 -11.35 -4.65 6.17
CA ALA A 53 -11.25 -5.60 5.06
C ALA A 53 -11.78 -6.99 5.39
N GLY A 54 -11.97 -7.31 6.67
CA GLY A 54 -12.31 -8.66 7.13
C GLY A 54 -11.21 -9.70 6.86
N ALA A 55 -10.00 -9.27 6.50
CA ALA A 55 -8.87 -10.13 6.15
C ALA A 55 -7.53 -9.53 6.61
N THR A 56 -6.46 -10.31 6.59
CA THR A 56 -5.11 -9.86 6.98
C THR A 56 -4.28 -9.30 5.81
N LYS A 57 -4.76 -9.48 4.58
CA LYS A 57 -4.20 -8.96 3.34
C LYS A 57 -5.29 -8.77 2.28
N ALA A 58 -5.10 -7.84 1.34
CA ALA A 58 -5.95 -7.69 0.16
C ALA A 58 -5.10 -7.87 -1.10
N GLY A 59 -5.20 -9.03 -1.74
CA GLY A 59 -4.27 -9.45 -2.79
C GLY A 59 -2.85 -9.58 -2.24
N ASP A 60 -1.92 -8.85 -2.84
CA ASP A 60 -0.51 -8.78 -2.40
C ASP A 60 -0.24 -7.66 -1.38
N LEU A 61 -1.24 -6.83 -1.09
CA LEU A 61 -1.09 -5.70 -0.17
C LEU A 61 -1.28 -6.17 1.28
N THR A 62 -0.24 -6.01 2.09
CA THR A 62 -0.29 -6.22 3.54
C THR A 62 -0.99 -5.05 4.23
N ALA A 63 -1.43 -5.27 5.47
CA ALA A 63 -2.05 -4.22 6.28
C ALA A 63 -1.13 -3.00 6.47
N LEU A 64 0.18 -3.22 6.65
CA LEU A 64 1.14 -2.14 6.87
C LEU A 64 1.36 -1.32 5.59
N GLU A 65 1.47 -2.00 4.44
CA GLU A 65 1.56 -1.34 3.14
C GLU A 65 0.30 -0.56 2.82
N TRP A 66 -0.88 -1.07 3.18
CA TRP A 66 -2.12 -0.34 3.02
C TRP A 66 -2.13 0.96 3.83
N VAL A 67 -1.74 0.93 5.11
CA VAL A 67 -1.64 2.16 5.92
C VAL A 67 -0.61 3.13 5.33
N ALA A 68 0.54 2.62 4.88
CA ALA A 68 1.55 3.46 4.23
C ALA A 68 1.01 4.11 2.95
N GLU A 69 0.34 3.34 2.09
CA GLU A 69 -0.30 3.84 0.86
C GLU A 69 -1.39 4.86 1.21
N SER A 70 -2.24 4.60 2.19
CA SER A 70 -3.29 5.56 2.61
C SER A 70 -2.73 6.90 3.11
N LEU A 71 -1.56 6.89 3.76
CA LEU A 71 -0.94 8.10 4.31
C LEU A 71 -0.07 8.84 3.29
N PHE A 72 0.66 8.12 2.44
CA PHE A 72 1.70 8.69 1.58
C PHE A 72 1.34 8.70 0.09
N ASP A 73 0.37 7.89 -0.35
CA ASP A 73 -0.19 7.86 -1.71
C ASP A 73 -1.72 7.64 -1.69
N PRO A 74 -2.48 8.64 -1.21
CA PRO A 74 -3.93 8.51 -1.07
C PRO A 74 -4.63 8.28 -2.41
N SER A 75 -4.07 8.77 -3.52
CA SER A 75 -4.59 8.54 -4.87
C SER A 75 -4.66 7.05 -5.21
N GLN A 76 -3.57 6.30 -4.96
CA GLN A 76 -3.56 4.86 -5.18
C GLN A 76 -4.48 4.14 -4.20
N SER A 77 -4.49 4.56 -2.93
CA SER A 77 -5.30 3.93 -1.89
C SER A 77 -6.80 3.93 -2.21
N LEU A 78 -7.31 5.01 -2.80
CA LEU A 78 -8.72 5.12 -3.21
C LEU A 78 -9.13 4.12 -4.30
N SER A 79 -8.19 3.63 -5.10
CA SER A 79 -8.45 2.62 -6.13
C SER A 79 -8.52 1.19 -5.57
N ARG A 80 -8.12 0.98 -4.31
CA ARG A 80 -8.08 -0.35 -3.70
C ARG A 80 -9.45 -0.77 -3.17
N ALA A 81 -9.91 -1.94 -3.58
CA ALA A 81 -11.12 -2.57 -3.07
C ALA A 81 -10.86 -3.25 -1.71
N VAL A 82 -10.58 -2.45 -0.67
CA VAL A 82 -10.23 -2.95 0.67
C VAL A 82 -11.46 -3.06 1.58
N ILE A 83 -12.51 -2.28 1.35
CA ILE A 83 -13.69 -2.28 2.22
C ILE A 83 -14.55 -3.51 1.93
N LYS A 84 -14.76 -4.34 2.95
CA LYS A 84 -15.69 -5.47 2.87
C LYS A 84 -17.12 -4.99 3.05
N VAL A 85 -17.99 -5.30 2.09
CA VAL A 85 -19.42 -4.97 2.15
C VAL A 85 -20.22 -6.26 2.34
N ASP A 86 -20.61 -6.54 3.57
CA ASP A 86 -21.33 -7.78 3.93
C ASP A 86 -22.85 -7.71 3.62
N HIS A 87 -23.42 -6.51 3.53
CA HIS A 87 -24.85 -6.29 3.34
C HIS A 87 -25.13 -5.28 2.21
N VAL A 88 -24.90 -5.72 0.96
CA VAL A 88 -25.15 -4.94 -0.27
C VAL A 88 -26.57 -4.35 -0.36
N PRO A 89 -27.67 -5.01 0.06
CA PRO A 89 -29.03 -4.46 -0.07
C PRO A 89 -29.29 -3.18 0.73
N LEU A 90 -28.44 -2.86 1.73
CA LEU A 90 -28.57 -1.64 2.54
C LEU A 90 -27.93 -0.42 1.87
N LEU A 91 -27.03 -0.65 0.91
CA LEU A 91 -26.40 0.40 0.13
C LEU A 91 -27.26 0.71 -1.09
N ASN A 92 -28.30 1.52 -0.87
CA ASN A 92 -29.08 2.19 -1.92
C ASN A 92 -28.21 3.27 -2.63
N LEU A 93 -26.99 2.91 -3.04
CA LEU A 93 -26.05 3.83 -3.65
C LEU A 93 -26.42 4.02 -5.12
N PRO A 94 -26.45 5.27 -5.62
CA PRO A 94 -26.56 5.51 -7.05
C PRO A 94 -25.36 4.89 -7.76
N THR A 95 -25.63 4.07 -8.78
CA THR A 95 -24.59 3.54 -9.67
C THR A 95 -23.88 4.69 -10.36
N ARG A 96 -22.55 4.77 -10.20
CA ARG A 96 -21.74 5.76 -10.91
C ARG A 96 -21.78 5.43 -12.41
N ALA A 97 -22.35 6.35 -13.18
CA ALA A 97 -22.36 6.30 -14.65
C ALA A 97 -20.96 6.55 -15.22
#